data_AF-A0A3S0CWH1-F1
#
_entry.id   AF-A0A3S0CWH1-F1
#
_cell.length_a   1.000
_cell.length_b   1.000
_cell.length_c   1.000
_cell.angle_alpha   90.00
_cell.angle_beta   90.00
_cell.angle_gamma   90.00
#
_symmetry.space_group_name_H-M   'P 1'
#
loop_
_entity.id
_entity.type
_entity.pdbx_description
1 polymer ?
#
loop_
_entity_poly.entity_id
_entity_poly.type
_entity_poly.pdbx_seq_one_letter_code
_entity_poly.pdbx_strand_id
1 'polypeptide(L)'
;MSLRPRASLLPRLAVPLFAGLLSVSFVASAAPPPPAEPAKLHAAMEALKLAQRDLEAAPSDHGGHRNKALQLIERALEQCERSAESLRQAH
;
A
#
# COMPACT_ATOMS: atom_id res chain seq x y z
N MET A 1 -20.88 -41.65 -65.01
CA MET A 1 -19.65 -41.42 -64.22
C MET A 1 -20.06 -41.29 -62.75
N SER A 2 -19.81 -42.34 -61.96
CA SER A 2 -18.98 -42.33 -60.74
C SER A 2 -19.49 -41.43 -59.60
N LEU A 3 -19.74 -41.85 -58.35
CA LEU A 3 -19.52 -43.07 -57.56
C LEU A 3 -20.53 -43.05 -56.38
N ARG A 4 -21.07 -44.20 -55.95
CA ARG A 4 -21.54 -44.44 -54.56
C ARG A 4 -20.29 -44.80 -53.70
N PRO A 5 -20.29 -44.95 -52.34
CA PRO A 5 -21.35 -44.96 -51.31
C PRO A 5 -20.94 -44.05 -50.09
N ARG A 6 -21.51 -44.01 -48.86
CA ARG A 6 -21.74 -45.08 -47.89
C ARG A 6 -22.25 -44.47 -46.55
N ALA A 7 -23.02 -45.27 -45.82
CA ALA A 7 -23.13 -45.31 -44.34
C ALA A 7 -23.91 -44.15 -43.66
N SER A 8 -25.19 -44.35 -43.30
CA SER A 8 -25.70 -44.93 -42.03
C SER A 8 -25.55 -43.98 -40.84
N LEU A 9 -26.65 -43.34 -40.42
CA LEU A 9 -27.48 -43.76 -39.26
C LEU A 9 -26.71 -43.65 -37.94
N LEU A 10 -27.12 -42.70 -37.07
CA LEU A 10 -27.58 -42.93 -35.69
C LEU A 10 -27.61 -41.60 -34.88
N PRO A 11 -28.37 -41.53 -33.77
CA PRO A 11 -29.20 -40.40 -33.41
C PRO A 11 -28.74 -39.68 -32.13
N ARG A 12 -29.50 -38.64 -31.79
CA ARG A 12 -29.53 -37.92 -30.51
C ARG A 12 -29.30 -38.81 -29.29
N LEU A 13 -28.43 -38.36 -28.38
CA LEU A 13 -28.33 -38.60 -26.92
C LEU A 13 -26.95 -38.00 -26.51
N ALA A 14 -26.69 -37.35 -25.39
CA ALA A 14 -27.32 -37.32 -24.08
C ALA A 14 -26.90 -36.03 -23.34
N VAL A 15 -27.84 -35.40 -22.62
CA VAL A 15 -27.53 -34.40 -21.60
C VAL A 15 -27.52 -35.14 -20.25
N PRO A 16 -26.39 -35.26 -19.54
CA PRO A 16 -26.39 -35.67 -18.14
C PRO A 16 -26.74 -34.43 -17.29
N LEU A 17 -27.85 -34.41 -16.55
CA LEU A 17 -28.05 -34.98 -15.20
C LEU A 17 -27.22 -34.25 -14.11
N PHE A 18 -27.93 -33.47 -13.29
CA PHE A 18 -27.55 -32.79 -12.05
C PHE A 18 -26.48 -33.48 -11.18
N ALA A 19 -25.48 -32.72 -10.67
CA ALA A 19 -25.00 -32.79 -9.28
C ALA A 19 -23.79 -31.87 -8.99
N GLY A 20 -23.95 -30.96 -8.01
CA GLY A 20 -22.94 -30.64 -6.99
C GLY A 20 -21.59 -30.04 -7.38
N LEU A 21 -21.42 -28.74 -7.13
CA LEU A 21 -20.46 -28.15 -6.17
C LEU A 21 -20.31 -26.66 -6.50
N LEU A 22 -20.91 -25.79 -5.68
CA LEU A 22 -20.48 -24.40 -5.59
C LEU A 22 -19.08 -24.41 -4.96
N SER A 23 -18.05 -24.49 -5.80
CA SER A 23 -16.66 -24.31 -5.38
C SER A 23 -16.44 -22.83 -5.09
N VAL A 24 -16.77 -22.41 -3.86
CA VAL A 24 -16.36 -21.09 -3.36
C VAL A 24 -14.86 -21.18 -3.13
N SER A 25 -14.09 -20.69 -4.09
CA SER A 25 -12.65 -20.50 -3.91
C SER A 25 -12.43 -19.47 -2.81
N PHE A 26 -12.03 -19.94 -1.63
CA PHE A 26 -11.52 -19.07 -0.57
C PHE A 26 -10.20 -18.49 -1.05
N VAL A 27 -10.21 -17.23 -1.49
CA VAL A 27 -8.99 -16.48 -1.77
C VAL A 27 -8.29 -16.27 -0.42
N ALA A 28 -7.14 -16.90 -0.25
CA ALA A 28 -6.28 -16.67 0.91
C ALA A 28 -5.85 -15.19 0.90
N SER A 29 -6.48 -14.40 1.76
CA SER A 29 -6.05 -13.02 2.01
C SER A 29 -4.71 -13.08 2.74
N ALA A 30 -3.61 -12.90 1.99
CA ALA A 30 -2.33 -12.58 2.58
C ALA A 30 -2.50 -11.25 3.32
N ALA A 31 -2.59 -11.31 4.65
CA ALA A 31 -2.63 -10.11 5.47
C ALA A 31 -1.40 -9.26 5.16
N PRO A 32 -1.55 -7.94 4.92
CA PRO A 32 -0.40 -7.07 4.69
C PRO A 32 0.55 -7.15 5.90
N PRO A 33 1.87 -7.03 5.69
CA PRO A 33 2.83 -7.02 6.79
C PRO A 33 2.46 -5.94 7.82
N PRO A 34 2.70 -6.17 9.12
CA PRO A 34 2.38 -5.20 10.17
C PRO A 34 3.04 -3.84 9.86
N PRO A 35 2.39 -2.72 10.25
CA PRO A 35 2.75 -1.41 9.75
C PRO A 35 4.18 -1.03 10.18
N ALA A 36 5.08 -0.87 9.22
CA ALA A 36 6.42 -0.27 9.39
C ALA A 36 6.37 1.26 9.60
N GLU A 37 5.16 1.83 9.69
CA GLU A 37 4.85 3.24 9.86
C GLU A 37 5.57 3.93 11.04
N PRO A 38 5.60 3.38 12.27
CA PRO A 38 6.17 4.10 13.42
C PRO A 38 7.68 4.29 13.32
N ALA A 39 8.40 3.35 12.70
CA ALA A 39 9.85 3.44 12.54
C ALA A 39 10.24 4.54 11.53
N LYS A 40 9.48 4.69 10.44
CA LYS A 40 9.70 5.75 9.44
C LYS A 40 9.40 7.12 10.03
N LEU A 41 8.33 7.23 10.82
CA LEU A 41 7.96 8.49 11.47
C LEU A 41 9.05 8.95 12.46
N HIS A 42 9.58 8.01 13.25
CA HIS A 42 10.69 8.32 14.16
C HIS A 42 11.96 8.78 13.40
N ALA A 43 12.32 8.09 12.32
CA ALA A 43 13.45 8.48 11.48
C ALA A 43 13.26 9.88 10.85
N ALA A 44 12.04 10.20 10.42
CA ALA A 44 11.70 11.53 9.90
C ALA A 44 11.87 12.62 10.97
N MET A 45 11.41 12.37 12.20
CA MET A 45 11.60 13.32 13.32
C MET A 45 13.08 13.56 13.63
N GLU A 46 13.90 12.53 13.66
CA GLU A 46 15.34 12.67 13.88
C GLU A 46 16.03 13.47 12.75
N ALA A 47 15.65 13.23 11.49
CA ALA A 47 16.14 14.00 10.36
C ALA A 47 15.76 15.50 10.46
N LEU A 48 14.54 15.80 10.89
CA LEU A 48 14.08 17.17 11.10
C LEU A 48 14.86 17.88 12.23
N LYS A 49 15.10 17.21 13.35
CA LYS A 49 15.93 17.76 14.45
C LYS A 49 17.37 18.01 14.01
N LEU A 50 17.93 17.11 13.18
CA LEU A 50 19.26 17.32 12.63
C LEU A 50 19.29 18.56 11.73
N ALA A 51 18.34 18.69 10.81
CA ALA A 51 18.22 19.85 9.94
C ALA A 51 18.04 21.16 10.73
N GLN A 52 17.29 21.14 11.83
CA GLN A 52 17.14 22.29 12.73
C GLN A 52 18.49 22.73 13.29
N ARG A 53 19.27 21.79 13.86
CA ARG A 53 20.60 22.09 14.41
C ARG A 53 21.57 22.62 13.36
N ASP A 54 21.56 22.03 12.17
CA ASP A 54 22.42 22.46 11.08
C ASP A 54 22.09 23.88 10.62
N LEU A 55 20.81 24.23 10.58
CA LEU A 55 20.35 25.58 10.27
C LEU A 55 20.65 26.57 11.39
N GLU A 56 20.47 26.20 12.66
CA GLU A 56 20.83 27.04 13.81
C GLU A 56 22.33 27.34 13.87
N ALA A 57 23.16 26.35 13.53
CA ALA A 57 24.62 26.50 13.45
C ALA A 57 25.08 27.29 12.22
N ALA A 58 24.21 27.51 11.23
CA ALA A 58 24.58 28.21 10.01
C ALA A 58 24.90 29.69 10.30
N PRO A 59 26.07 30.20 9.88
CA PRO A 59 26.55 31.53 10.24
C PRO A 59 25.74 32.67 9.57
N SER A 60 25.01 32.38 8.50
CA SER A 60 24.23 33.36 7.74
C SER A 60 22.74 33.04 7.82
N ASP A 61 21.91 34.08 7.89
CA ASP A 61 20.45 33.93 7.84
C ASP A 61 19.93 33.58 6.42
N HIS A 62 20.85 33.42 5.46
CA HIS A 62 20.57 33.13 4.03
C HIS A 62 19.51 34.06 3.43
N GLY A 63 19.50 35.34 3.82
CA GLY A 63 18.50 36.32 3.40
C GLY A 63 17.13 36.18 4.07
N GLY A 64 17.09 35.68 5.31
CA GLY A 64 15.84 35.42 6.08
C GLY A 64 15.25 34.03 5.87
N HIS A 65 15.81 33.24 4.95
CA HIS A 65 15.34 31.89 4.66
C HIS A 65 15.61 30.91 5.79
N ARG A 66 16.68 31.11 6.58
CA ARG A 66 16.98 30.23 7.72
C ARG A 66 15.86 30.29 8.76
N ASN A 67 15.45 31.48 9.19
CA ASN A 67 14.33 31.64 10.12
C ASN A 67 13.04 31.01 9.59
N LYS A 68 12.75 31.17 8.29
CA LYS A 68 11.57 30.54 7.67
C LYS A 68 11.68 29.01 7.64
N ALA A 69 12.87 28.48 7.37
CA ALA A 69 13.12 27.04 7.38
C ALA A 69 12.97 26.45 8.79
N LEU A 70 13.49 27.12 9.82
CA LEU A 70 13.33 26.72 11.22
C LEU A 70 11.85 26.65 11.62
N GLN A 71 11.06 27.69 11.30
CA GLN A 71 9.61 27.68 11.56
C GLN A 71 8.88 26.53 10.84
N LEU A 72 9.29 26.18 9.63
CA LEU A 72 8.69 25.06 8.89
C LEU A 72 9.08 23.71 9.50
N ILE A 73 10.32 23.57 9.97
CA ILE A 73 10.81 22.37 10.65
C ILE A 73 10.09 22.16 11.99
N GLU A 74 9.93 23.22 12.78
CA GLU A 74 9.18 23.15 14.05
C GLU A 74 7.73 22.68 13.82
N ARG A 75 7.05 23.27 12.84
CA ARG A 75 5.69 22.85 12.46
C ARG A 75 5.65 21.39 12.01
N ALA A 76 6.64 20.94 11.24
CA ALA A 76 6.71 19.55 10.79
C ALA A 76 6.92 18.59 11.97
N LEU A 77 7.78 18.95 12.93
CA LEU A 77 7.98 18.18 14.17
C LEU A 77 6.67 18.06 14.97
N GLU A 78 5.95 19.15 15.18
CA GLU A 78 4.65 19.13 15.86
C GLU A 78 3.64 18.19 15.17
N GLN A 79 3.56 18.23 13.84
CA GLN A 79 2.64 17.32 13.11
C GLN A 79 3.08 15.86 13.23
N CYS A 80 4.38 15.58 13.18
CA CYS A 80 4.91 14.23 13.38
C CYS A 80 4.60 13.70 14.78
N GLU A 81 4.75 14.53 15.81
CA GLU A 81 4.42 14.17 17.19
C GLU A 81 2.93 13.85 17.35
N ARG A 82 2.05 14.68 16.80
CA ARG A 82 0.60 14.45 16.81
C ARG A 82 0.22 13.17 16.05
N SER A 83 0.87 12.91 14.92
CA SER A 83 0.68 11.67 14.16
C SER A 83 1.13 10.45 14.97
N ALA A 84 2.28 10.53 15.63
CA ALA A 84 2.78 9.46 16.48
C ALA A 84 1.85 9.17 17.68
N GLU A 85 1.29 10.22 18.28
CA GLU A 85 0.30 10.10 19.35
C GLU A 85 -1.00 9.47 18.84
N SER A 86 -1.51 9.93 17.69
CA SER A 86 -2.70 9.34 17.06
C SER A 86 -2.52 7.86 16.74
N LEU A 87 -1.34 7.47 16.24
CA LEU A 87 -1.01 6.06 15.99
C LEU A 87 -0.94 5.26 17.28
N ARG A 88 -0.41 5.84 18.36
CA ARG A 88 -0.38 5.19 19.69
C ARG A 88 -1.77 4.96 20.26
N GLN A 89 -2.71 5.87 20.05
CA GLN A 89 -4.09 5.75 20.52
C GLN A 89 -4.95 4.79 19.69
N ALA A 90 -4.54 4.49 18.45
CA ALA A 90 -5.24 3.57 17.57
C ALA A 90 -4.92 2.08 17.84
N HIS A 91 -3.99 1.78 18.74
CA HIS A 91 -3.56 0.45 19.17
C HIS A 91 -3.96 0.18 20.62
#